data_AF-A0A2V9ZD40-F1
#
_entry.id   AF-A0A2V9ZD40-F1
#
_cell.length_a   1.000
_cell.length_b   1.000
_cell.length_c   1.000
_cell.angle_alpha   90.00
_cell.angle_beta   90.00
_cell.angle_gamma   90.00
#
_symmetry.space_group_name_H-M   'P 1'
#
loop_
_entity.id
_entity.type
_entity.pdbx_description
1 polymer ?
#
loop_
_entity_poly.entity_id
_entity_poly.type
_entity_poly.pdbx_seq_one_letter_code
_entity_poly.pdbx_strand_id
1 'polypeptide(L)'
;MNEKGQYKNRIELLQGTLDMLILQTLQWGPQHGYGIVQALRLQSGDVLQVETGSLYPALHRLERQSWVQSEWKQSESKQKARYYRITAKGRLGR
;
A
#
# COMPACT_ATOMS: atom_id res chain seq x y z
N MET A 1 20.60 -20.50 14.18
CA MET A 1 19.76 -19.48 13.51
C MET A 1 20.33 -18.12 13.85
N ASN A 2 20.82 -17.34 12.88
CA ASN A 2 21.49 -16.06 13.16
C ASN A 2 20.46 -14.94 13.41
N GLU A 3 20.77 -14.05 14.35
CA GLU A 3 19.95 -12.88 14.71
C GLU A 3 19.56 -12.05 13.47
N LYS A 4 20.50 -11.85 12.53
CA LYS A 4 20.27 -11.15 11.25
C LYS A 4 19.14 -11.77 10.40
N GLY A 5 18.95 -13.09 10.46
CA GLY A 5 17.88 -13.79 9.75
C GLY A 5 16.49 -13.54 10.36
N GLN A 6 16.42 -13.43 11.68
CA GLN A 6 15.18 -13.14 12.40
C GLN A 6 14.69 -11.71 12.17
N TYR A 7 15.61 -10.74 12.14
CA TYR A 7 15.28 -9.34 11.81
C TYR A 7 14.73 -9.20 10.38
N LYS A 8 15.37 -9.87 9.40
CA LYS A 8 14.92 -9.84 8.00
C LYS A 8 13.51 -10.43 7.85
N ASN A 9 13.23 -11.55 8.50
CA ASN A 9 11.91 -12.19 8.45
C ASN A 9 10.81 -11.30 9.06
N ARG A 10 11.09 -10.64 10.19
CA ARG A 10 10.15 -9.67 10.79
C ARG A 10 9.84 -8.50 9.85
N ILE A 11 10.84 -7.97 9.15
CA ILE A 11 10.65 -6.89 8.17
C ILE A 11 9.80 -7.37 6.99
N GLU A 12 10.07 -8.57 6.46
CA GLU A 12 9.29 -9.16 5.37
C GLU A 12 7.83 -9.38 5.76
N LEU A 13 7.56 -9.84 6.99
CA LEU A 13 6.21 -9.96 7.53
C LEU A 13 5.50 -8.61 7.62
N LEU A 14 6.17 -7.58 8.17
CA LEU A 14 5.59 -6.23 8.26
C LEU A 14 5.31 -5.64 6.87
N GLN A 15 6.19 -5.89 5.90
CA GLN A 15 5.98 -5.49 4.51
C GLN A 15 4.79 -6.22 3.87
N GLY A 16 4.68 -7.53 4.08
CA GLY A 16 3.55 -8.32 3.58
C GLY A 16 2.21 -7.87 4.18
N THR A 17 2.17 -7.58 5.48
CA THR A 17 0.98 -7.04 6.14
C THR A 17 0.58 -5.69 5.55
N LEU A 18 1.53 -4.78 5.36
CA LEU A 18 1.26 -3.47 4.75
C LEU A 18 0.73 -3.63 3.31
N ASP A 19 1.33 -4.51 2.52
CA ASP A 19 0.90 -4.81 1.15
C ASP A 19 -0.56 -5.28 1.13
N MET A 20 -0.97 -6.17 2.05
CA MET A 20 -2.37 -6.62 2.18
C MET A 20 -3.33 -5.50 2.57
N LEU A 21 -2.95 -4.65 3.52
CA LEU A 21 -3.80 -3.53 3.95
C LEU A 21 -4.02 -2.51 2.81
N ILE A 22 -2.98 -2.24 2.01
CA ILE A 22 -3.09 -1.39 0.81
C ILE A 22 -4.05 -2.02 -0.19
N LEU A 23 -3.91 -3.31 -0.49
CA LEU A 23 -4.81 -4.00 -1.41
C LEU A 23 -6.25 -3.94 -0.91
N GLN A 24 -6.49 -4.21 0.39
CA GLN A 24 -7.81 -4.12 1.01
C GLN A 24 -8.41 -2.72 0.90
N THR A 25 -7.61 -1.68 1.12
CA THR A 25 -8.03 -0.28 0.95
C THR A 25 -8.49 -0.02 -0.49
N LEU A 26 -7.74 -0.52 -1.47
CA LEU A 26 -8.02 -0.33 -2.89
C LEU A 26 -9.14 -1.23 -3.45
N GLN A 27 -9.69 -2.17 -2.66
CA GLN A 27 -10.84 -2.98 -3.09
C GLN A 27 -12.09 -2.13 -3.29
N TRP A 28 -12.24 -1.04 -2.52
CA TRP A 28 -13.41 -0.15 -2.56
C TRP A 28 -13.37 0.85 -3.72
N GLY A 29 -12.21 1.03 -4.37
CA GLY A 29 -12.07 1.93 -5.51
C GLY A 29 -10.65 2.50 -5.66
N PRO A 30 -10.38 3.22 -6.76
CA PRO A 30 -9.12 3.92 -6.95
C PRO A 30 -8.92 5.02 -5.90
N GLN A 31 -7.72 5.14 -5.33
CA GLN A 31 -7.41 6.15 -4.31
C GLN A 31 -6.04 6.79 -4.52
N HIS A 32 -5.91 8.08 -4.23
CA HIS A 32 -4.62 8.76 -4.28
C HIS A 32 -3.77 8.43 -3.04
N GLY A 33 -2.44 8.55 -3.16
CA GLY A 33 -1.49 8.13 -2.11
C GLY A 33 -1.83 8.65 -0.71
N TYR A 34 -2.17 9.94 -0.58
CA TYR A 34 -2.60 10.50 0.70
C TYR A 34 -3.87 9.85 1.28
N GLY A 35 -4.85 9.52 0.44
CA GLY A 35 -6.09 8.88 0.87
C GLY A 35 -5.87 7.45 1.34
N ILE A 36 -4.86 6.77 0.78
CA ILE A 36 -4.43 5.45 1.27
C ILE A 36 -3.77 5.59 2.64
N VAL A 37 -2.89 6.58 2.86
CA VAL A 37 -2.32 6.85 4.19
C VAL A 37 -3.42 7.07 5.23
N GLN A 38 -4.43 7.88 4.90
CA GLN A 38 -5.52 8.20 5.82
C GLN A 38 -6.38 6.97 6.14
N ALA A 39 -6.72 6.16 5.13
CA ALA A 39 -7.45 4.92 5.34
C ALA A 39 -6.66 3.93 6.23
N LEU A 40 -5.36 3.78 5.97
CA LEU A 40 -4.50 2.89 6.75
C LEU A 40 -4.36 3.34 8.20
N ARG A 41 -4.21 4.65 8.46
CA ARG A 41 -4.20 5.20 9.82
C ARG A 41 -5.49 4.91 10.57
N LEU A 42 -6.63 5.10 9.91
CA LEU A 42 -7.94 4.86 10.51
C LEU A 42 -8.17 3.37 10.82
N GLN A 43 -7.76 2.47 9.92
CA GLN A 43 -7.90 1.02 10.12
C GLN A 43 -6.91 0.45 11.14
N SER A 44 -5.73 1.04 11.27
CA SER A 44 -4.66 0.49 12.11
C SER A 44 -4.73 0.94 13.57
N GLY A 45 -5.56 1.92 13.93
CA GLY A 45 -5.74 2.38 15.32
C GLY A 45 -4.43 2.69 16.04
N ASP A 46 -3.48 3.34 15.36
CA ASP A 46 -2.10 3.62 15.80
C ASP A 46 -1.14 2.43 16.03
N VAL A 47 -1.59 1.17 15.82
CA VAL A 47 -0.74 -0.03 15.98
C VAL A 47 0.32 -0.14 14.88
N LEU A 48 -0.04 0.29 13.67
CA LEU A 48 0.87 0.50 12.55
C LEU A 48 0.90 2.00 12.27
N GLN A 49 1.92 2.69 12.78
CA GLN A 49 2.29 4.03 12.34
C GLN A 49 2.76 3.92 10.87
N VAL A 50 1.81 3.81 9.93
CA VAL A 50 2.13 3.82 8.50
C VAL A 50 2.56 5.23 8.14
N GLU A 51 3.86 5.46 8.26
CA GLU A 51 4.50 6.66 7.75
C GLU A 51 4.48 6.64 6.22
N THR A 52 4.44 7.84 5.63
CA THR A 52 4.55 8.02 4.18
C THR A 52 5.80 7.32 3.61
N GLY A 53 6.85 7.17 4.42
CA GLY A 53 8.10 6.49 4.06
C GLY A 53 7.97 4.99 3.80
N SER A 54 6.96 4.31 4.36
CA SER A 54 6.74 2.86 4.12
C SER A 54 5.70 2.60 3.03
N LEU A 55 4.75 3.52 2.83
CA LEU A 55 3.70 3.39 1.82
C LEU A 55 4.25 3.34 0.39
N TYR A 56 5.11 4.28 0.00
CA TYR A 56 5.56 4.36 -1.40
C TYR A 56 6.43 3.17 -1.84
N PRO A 57 7.36 2.65 -1.02
CA PRO A 57 8.04 1.40 -1.33
C PRO A 57 7.09 0.22 -1.48
N ALA A 58 6.04 0.13 -0.66
CA ALA A 58 5.01 -0.90 -0.76
C ALA A 58 4.21 -0.79 -2.06
N LEU A 59 3.71 0.41 -2.40
CA LEU A 59 3.04 0.67 -3.66
C LEU A 59 3.91 0.30 -4.86
N HIS A 60 5.20 0.64 -4.83
CA HIS A 60 6.12 0.27 -5.89
C HIS A 60 6.31 -1.25 -6.02
N ARG A 61 6.37 -2.00 -4.91
CA ARG A 61 6.38 -3.48 -4.96
C ARG A 61 5.11 -4.03 -5.58
N LEU A 62 3.94 -3.53 -5.16
CA LEU A 62 2.64 -3.95 -5.69
C LEU A 62 2.49 -3.63 -7.19
N GLU A 63 3.02 -2.49 -7.64
CA GLU A 63 3.10 -2.13 -9.06
C GLU A 63 4.01 -3.09 -9.84
N ARG A 64 5.19 -3.40 -9.30
CA ARG A 64 6.11 -4.39 -9.90
C ARG A 64 5.51 -5.79 -10.00
N GLN A 65 4.65 -6.16 -9.06
CA GLN A 65 3.91 -7.43 -9.08
C GLN A 65 2.68 -7.39 -10.00
N SER A 66 2.35 -6.21 -10.54
CA SER A 66 1.13 -5.92 -11.31
C SER A 66 -0.16 -6.14 -10.53
N TRP A 67 -0.10 -6.05 -9.20
CA TRP A 67 -1.26 -6.14 -8.31
C TRP A 67 -1.98 -4.79 -8.18
N VAL A 68 -1.23 -3.71 -8.35
CA VAL A 68 -1.73 -2.33 -8.39
C VAL A 68 -1.25 -1.67 -9.68
N GLN A 69 -2.07 -0.78 -10.22
CA GLN A 69 -1.68 0.16 -11.28
C GLN A 69 -1.85 1.58 -10.76
N SER A 70 -1.08 2.51 -11.33
CA SER A 70 -1.24 3.93 -11.03
C SER A 70 -1.47 4.78 -12.26
N GLU A 71 -2.17 5.88 -12.04
CA GLU A 71 -2.54 6.84 -13.07
C GLU A 71 -2.48 8.26 -12.48
N TRP A 72 -1.93 9.20 -13.24
CA TRP A 72 -1.99 10.62 -12.86
C TRP A 72 -3.35 11.18 -13.24
N LYS A 73 -4.12 11.65 -12.25
CA LYS A 73 -5.40 12.33 -12.47
C LYS A 73 -5.41 13.70 -11.82
N GLN A 74 -6.25 14.59 -12.32
CA GLN A 74 -6.58 15.80 -11.59
C GLN A 74 -7.40 15.41 -10.35
N SER A 75 -6.94 15.84 -9.18
CA SER A 75 -7.71 15.82 -7.95
C SER A 75 -8.81 16.90 -7.99
N GLU A 76 -9.78 16.81 -7.09
CA GLU A 76 -10.86 17.81 -6.92
C GLU A 76 -10.30 19.24 -6.72
N SER A 77 -9.11 19.35 -6.12
CA SER A 77 -8.40 20.62 -5.94
C SER A 77 -7.61 21.11 -7.18
N LYS A 78 -7.85 20.55 -8.37
CA LYS A 78 -7.13 20.82 -9.64
C LYS A 78 -5.62 20.53 -9.63
N GLN A 79 -5.10 19.91 -8.57
CA GLN A 79 -3.71 19.44 -8.52
C GLN A 79 -3.60 18.03 -9.11
N LYS A 80 -2.51 17.74 -9.84
CA LYS A 80 -2.24 16.39 -10.31
C LYS A 80 -1.85 15.51 -9.12
N ALA A 81 -2.60 14.42 -8.92
CA ALA A 81 -2.29 13.41 -7.93
C ALA A 81 -2.18 12.03 -8.60
N ARG A 82 -1.30 11.19 -8.07
CA ARG A 82 -1.17 9.80 -8.51
C ARG A 82 -2.22 8.97 -7.79
N TYR A 83 -3.15 8.41 -8.56
CA TYR A 83 -4.18 7.48 -8.10
C TYR A 83 -3.72 6.06 -8.32
N TYR A 84 -4.05 5.19 -7.39
CA TYR A 84 -3.72 3.77 -7.42
C TYR A 84 -5.02 2.97 -7.50
N ARG A 85 -5.01 1.89 -8.27
CA ARG A 85 -6.15 0.98 -8.45
C ARG A 85 -5.67 -0.46 -8.39
N ILE A 86 -6.43 -1.30 -7.68
CA ILE A 86 -6.20 -2.75 -7.67
C ILE A 86 -6.51 -3.37 -9.05
N THR A 87 -5.64 -4.26 -9.51
CA THR A 87 -5.84 -5.01 -10.76
C THR A 87 -6.61 -6.30 -10.52
N ALA A 88 -7.02 -6.99 -11.59
CA ALA A 88 -7.60 -8.33 -11.47
C ALA A 88 -6.63 -9.31 -10.76
N LYS A 89 -5.33 -9.23 -11.06
CA LYS A 89 -4.29 -10.04 -10.42
C LYS A 89 -4.17 -9.74 -8.92
N GLY A 90 -4.24 -8.46 -8.54
CA GLY A 90 -4.20 -8.05 -7.14
C GLY A 90 -5.43 -8.47 -6.33
N ARG A 91 -6.60 -8.61 -6.99
CA ARG A 91 -7.82 -9.14 -6.36
C ARG A 91 -7.78 -10.66 -6.15
N LEU A 92 -7.07 -11.37 -7.03
CA LEU A 92 -7.00 -12.84 -7.01
C LEU A 92 -5.91 -13.37 -6.07
N GLY A 93 -4.89 -12.55 -5.75
CA GLY A 93 -3.84 -12.88 -4.79
C GLY A 93 -4.40 -12.97 -3.36
N ARG A 94 -5.03 -14.10 -3.03
CA ARG A 94 -5.27 -14.56 -1.66
C ARG A 94 -4.21 -15.59 -1.27
#